data_AF-A0A9D7VQB0-F1
#
_entry.id   AF-A0A9D7VQB0-F1
#
_cell.length_a   1.000
_cell.length_b   1.000
_cell.length_c   1.000
_cell.angle_alpha   90.00
_cell.angle_beta   90.00
_cell.angle_gamma   90.00
#
_symmetry.space_group_name_H-M   'P 1'
#
loop_
_entity.id
_entity.type
_entity.pdbx_description
1 polymer ?
#
loop_
_entity_poly.entity_id
_entity_poly.type
_entity_poly.pdbx_seq_one_letter_code
_entity_poly.pdbx_strand_id
1 'polypeptide(L)'
;MDDRPPDRDPGRRLADRSRRKSLERARSQHSVYNKMAKQLAKLKNIPDFEIVEATTPREIDSILNAMADQRKKRFANNGMTDSMQDTAIFAHCRRLALEGCATGKVVLHGLRVGDDWIATSYCLCHKGVITGTLCSLDEGHYKKHS
;
A
#
# COMPACT_ATOMS: atom_id res chain seq x y z
N MET A 1 -18.52 -30.92 -36.16
CA MET A 1 -18.87 -30.03 -35.02
C MET A 1 -17.85 -28.91 -35.03
N ASP A 2 -18.28 -27.69 -35.34
CA ASP A 2 -17.44 -26.50 -35.49
C ASP A 2 -17.21 -25.90 -34.09
N ASP A 3 -15.98 -26.04 -33.58
CA ASP A 3 -15.60 -25.70 -32.20
C ASP A 3 -14.96 -24.31 -32.16
N ARG A 4 -15.76 -23.28 -32.47
CA ARG A 4 -15.32 -21.88 -32.35
C ARG A 4 -15.34 -21.45 -30.88
N PRO A 5 -14.25 -20.86 -30.36
CA PRO A 5 -14.23 -20.34 -29.00
C PRO A 5 -15.28 -19.23 -28.84
N PRO A 6 -15.89 -19.07 -27.64
CA PRO A 6 -16.91 -18.06 -27.42
C PRO A 6 -16.34 -16.68 -27.72
N ASP A 7 -16.99 -15.99 -28.64
CA ASP A 7 -16.63 -14.65 -29.10
C ASP A 7 -16.54 -13.73 -27.88
N ARG A 8 -15.32 -13.32 -27.53
CA ARG A 8 -15.08 -12.44 -26.37
C ARG A 8 -15.63 -11.07 -26.72
N ASP A 9 -16.86 -10.83 -26.28
CA ASP A 9 -17.66 -9.61 -26.45
C ASP A 9 -16.80 -8.36 -26.75
N PRO A 10 -16.79 -7.90 -28.01
CA PRO A 10 -16.00 -6.76 -28.43
C PRO A 10 -16.38 -5.47 -27.68
N GLY A 11 -17.64 -5.35 -27.21
CA GLY A 11 -18.10 -4.22 -26.41
C GLY A 11 -17.36 -4.12 -25.07
N ARG A 12 -17.05 -5.26 -24.45
CA ARG A 12 -16.30 -5.33 -23.18
C ARG A 12 -14.84 -4.91 -23.34
N ARG A 13 -14.20 -5.23 -24.48
CA ARG A 13 -12.82 -4.82 -24.78
C ARG A 13 -12.71 -3.33 -25.11
N LEU A 14 -13.71 -2.78 -25.80
CA LEU A 14 -13.79 -1.34 -26.11
C LEU A 14 -14.00 -0.52 -24.84
N ALA A 15 -14.88 -0.98 -23.94
CA ALA A 15 -15.09 -0.34 -22.63
C ALA A 15 -13.84 -0.37 -21.74
N ASP A 16 -13.12 -1.49 -21.68
CA ASP A 16 -11.88 -1.60 -20.91
C ASP A 16 -10.75 -0.72 -21.49
N ARG A 17 -10.58 -0.69 -22.82
CA ARG A 17 -9.62 0.23 -23.47
C ARG A 17 -9.98 1.70 -23.25
N SER A 18 -11.26 2.04 -23.34
CA SER A 18 -11.75 3.41 -23.11
C SER A 18 -11.50 3.83 -21.66
N ARG A 19 -11.78 2.95 -20.70
CA ARG A 19 -11.52 3.17 -19.27
C ARG A 19 -10.03 3.30 -18.98
N ARG A 20 -9.16 2.47 -19.57
CA ARG A 20 -7.69 2.59 -19.45
C ARG A 20 -7.18 3.92 -20.00
N LYS A 21 -7.62 4.34 -21.19
CA LYS A 21 -7.25 5.64 -21.77
C LYS A 21 -7.76 6.82 -20.95
N SER A 22 -8.95 6.72 -20.35
CA SER A 22 -9.49 7.74 -19.45
C SER A 22 -8.67 7.86 -18.16
N LEU A 23 -8.27 6.73 -17.57
CA LEU A 23 -7.37 6.70 -16.41
C LEU A 23 -5.97 7.26 -16.74
N GLU A 24 -5.42 6.93 -17.90
CA GLU A 24 -4.15 7.48 -18.39
C GLU A 24 -4.22 9.00 -18.59
N ARG A 25 -5.33 9.51 -19.13
CA ARG A 25 -5.54 10.96 -19.34
C ARG A 25 -5.79 11.70 -18.02
N ALA A 26 -6.54 11.11 -17.11
CA ALA A 26 -6.70 11.64 -15.74
C ALA A 26 -5.37 11.65 -14.99
N ARG A 27 -4.52 10.65 -15.22
CA ARG A 27 -3.16 10.58 -14.67
C ARG A 27 -2.24 11.66 -15.23
N SER A 28 -2.33 11.99 -16.52
CA SER A 28 -1.46 13.00 -17.12
C SER A 28 -1.86 14.45 -16.80
N GLN A 29 -3.15 14.69 -16.50
CA GLN A 29 -3.68 16.04 -16.25
C GLN A 29 -3.64 16.46 -14.77
N HIS A 30 -3.59 15.51 -13.82
CA HIS A 30 -3.50 15.85 -12.40
C HIS A 30 -2.04 16.08 -11.97
N SER A 31 -1.71 17.30 -11.54
CA SER A 31 -0.38 17.70 -11.04
C SER A 31 0.18 16.77 -9.94
N VAL A 32 -0.72 16.10 -9.21
CA VAL A 32 -0.39 15.10 -8.17
C VAL A 32 0.37 13.91 -8.76
N TYR A 33 -0.03 13.35 -9.90
CA TYR A 33 0.63 12.18 -10.46
C TYR A 33 2.06 12.49 -10.92
N ASN A 34 2.27 13.64 -11.56
CA ASN A 34 3.61 14.09 -11.93
C ASN A 34 4.49 14.33 -10.69
N LYS A 35 3.92 14.87 -9.61
CA LYS A 35 4.62 15.04 -8.33
C LYS A 35 4.99 13.68 -7.71
N MET A 36 4.05 12.73 -7.67
CA MET A 36 4.29 11.38 -7.15
C MET A 36 5.32 10.63 -8.00
N ALA A 37 5.25 10.71 -9.32
CA ALA A 37 6.22 10.09 -10.22
C ALA A 37 7.64 10.62 -9.99
N LYS A 38 7.80 11.94 -9.81
CA LYS A 38 9.08 12.55 -9.45
C LYS A 38 9.59 12.09 -8.09
N GLN A 39 8.71 11.95 -7.10
CA GLN A 39 9.09 11.44 -5.77
C GLN A 39 9.51 9.97 -5.82
N LEU A 40 8.75 9.13 -6.54
CA LEU A 40 9.08 7.74 -6.76
C LEU A 40 10.42 7.58 -7.50
N ALA A 41 10.67 8.40 -8.53
CA ALA A 41 11.94 8.37 -9.26
C ALA A 41 13.14 8.67 -8.34
N LYS A 42 12.99 9.61 -7.39
CA LYS A 42 14.02 9.90 -6.38
C LYS A 42 14.27 8.70 -5.46
N LEU A 43 13.20 8.06 -4.99
CA LEU A 43 13.32 6.87 -4.12
C LEU A 43 13.96 5.70 -4.85
N LYS A 44 13.59 5.45 -6.11
CA LYS A 44 14.18 4.39 -6.94
C LYS A 44 15.68 4.56 -7.22
N ASN A 45 16.22 5.76 -7.05
CA ASN A 45 17.66 6.00 -7.18
C ASN A 45 18.44 5.70 -5.89
N ILE A 46 17.75 5.39 -4.79
CA ILE A 46 18.39 4.95 -3.54
C ILE A 46 18.71 3.46 -3.69
N PRO A 47 19.97 3.02 -3.47
CA PRO A 47 20.31 1.60 -3.45
C PRO A 47 19.42 0.82 -2.48
N ASP A 48 19.04 -0.40 -2.86
CA ASP A 48 18.21 -1.31 -2.06
C ASP A 48 16.81 -0.80 -1.69
N PHE A 49 16.31 0.23 -2.40
CA PHE A 49 14.93 0.67 -2.26
C PHE A 49 13.94 -0.36 -2.83
N GLU A 50 12.91 -0.69 -2.05
CA GLU A 50 11.82 -1.57 -2.47
C GLU A 50 10.46 -1.07 -1.98
N ILE A 51 9.43 -1.31 -2.81
CA ILE A 51 8.02 -1.26 -2.41
C ILE A 51 7.56 -2.70 -2.24
N VAL A 52 7.20 -3.06 -1.01
CA VAL A 52 6.73 -4.40 -0.65
C VAL A 52 5.22 -4.38 -0.52
N GLU A 53 4.54 -5.26 -1.26
CA GLU A 53 3.15 -5.63 -1.01
C GLU A 53 3.14 -6.98 -0.29
N ALA A 54 2.62 -7.00 0.94
CA ALA A 54 2.69 -8.18 1.77
C ALA A 54 1.80 -9.30 1.20
N THR A 55 2.42 -10.44 0.89
CA THR A 55 1.74 -11.65 0.39
C THR A 55 1.99 -12.86 1.29
N THR A 56 2.99 -12.80 2.15
CA THR A 56 3.36 -13.87 3.08
C THR A 56 3.14 -13.46 4.55
N PRO A 57 2.94 -14.42 5.46
CA PRO A 57 2.86 -14.13 6.89
C PRO A 57 4.08 -13.38 7.44
N ARG A 58 5.27 -13.67 6.93
CA ARG A 58 6.51 -13.00 7.34
C ARG A 58 6.51 -11.53 6.96
N GLU A 59 6.14 -11.19 5.73
CA GLU A 59 6.03 -9.80 5.29
C GLU A 59 4.95 -9.04 6.06
N ILE A 60 3.81 -9.69 6.32
CA ILE A 60 2.73 -9.11 7.10
C ILE A 60 3.23 -8.74 8.51
N ASP A 61 3.91 -9.67 9.17
CA ASP A 61 4.44 -9.45 10.51
C ASP A 61 5.52 -8.37 10.51
N SER A 62 6.45 -8.39 9.55
CA SER A 62 7.49 -7.37 9.42
C SER A 62 6.89 -5.97 9.24
N ILE A 63 5.90 -5.80 8.35
CA ILE A 63 5.29 -4.49 8.09
C ILE A 63 4.43 -4.04 9.28
N LEU A 64 3.67 -4.93 9.92
CA LEU A 64 2.85 -4.56 11.08
C LEU A 64 3.69 -4.17 12.30
N ASN A 65 4.78 -4.89 12.57
CA ASN A 65 5.70 -4.51 13.64
C ASN A 65 6.35 -3.15 13.37
N ALA A 66 6.84 -2.94 12.14
CA ALA A 66 7.39 -1.65 11.74
C ALA A 66 6.35 -0.51 11.88
N MET A 67 5.09 -0.77 11.49
CA MET A 67 3.99 0.17 11.68
C MET A 67 3.79 0.53 13.15
N ALA A 68 3.72 -0.48 14.03
CA ALA A 68 3.54 -0.28 15.46
C ALA A 68 4.70 0.53 16.06
N ASP A 69 5.95 0.24 15.68
CA ASP A 69 7.13 0.95 16.17
C ASP A 69 7.19 2.41 15.70
N GLN A 70 6.96 2.64 14.41
CA GLN A 70 6.92 3.99 13.82
C GLN A 70 5.85 4.85 14.50
N ARG A 71 4.66 4.27 14.72
CA ARG A 71 3.57 4.98 15.40
C ARG A 71 3.87 5.18 16.89
N LYS A 72 4.44 4.20 17.59
CA LYS A 72 4.87 4.34 18.98
C LYS A 72 5.76 5.56 19.16
N LYS A 73 6.83 5.66 18.36
CA LYS A 73 7.76 6.79 18.37
C LYS A 73 7.03 8.11 18.12
N ARG A 74 6.23 8.18 17.04
CA ARG A 74 5.51 9.39 16.66
C ARG A 74 4.50 9.85 17.72
N PHE A 75 3.70 8.93 18.27
CA PHE A 75 2.68 9.27 19.26
C PHE A 75 3.32 9.68 20.59
N ALA A 76 4.38 8.98 21.04
CA ALA A 76 5.15 9.35 22.22
C ALA A 76 5.73 10.78 22.10
N ASN A 77 6.27 11.13 20.92
CA ASN A 77 6.78 12.48 20.64
C ASN A 77 5.71 13.58 20.71
N ASN A 78 4.42 13.21 20.66
CA ASN A 78 3.29 14.13 20.77
C ASN A 78 2.54 13.99 22.11
N GLY A 79 3.05 13.22 23.07
CA GLY A 79 2.39 12.96 24.35
C GLY A 79 1.08 12.17 24.22
N MET A 80 0.89 11.44 23.12
CA MET A 80 -0.30 10.64 22.85
C MET A 80 -0.01 9.15 23.02
N THR A 81 -1.05 8.37 23.34
CA THR A 81 -1.01 6.91 23.29
C THR A 81 -1.54 6.41 21.95
N ASP A 82 -0.98 5.32 21.45
CA ASP A 82 -1.42 4.69 20.21
C ASP A 82 -2.08 3.34 20.52
N SER A 83 -3.27 3.11 19.97
CA SER A 83 -4.03 1.87 20.15
C SER A 83 -3.32 0.66 19.57
N MET A 84 -2.44 0.83 18.58
CA MET A 84 -1.62 -0.28 18.06
C MET A 84 -0.59 -0.80 19.08
N GLN A 85 -0.39 -0.13 20.22
CA GLN A 85 0.43 -0.64 21.33
C GLN A 85 -0.35 -1.62 22.23
N ASP A 86 -1.66 -1.66 22.12
CA ASP A 86 -2.47 -2.68 22.77
C ASP A 86 -2.31 -4.01 22.04
N THR A 87 -1.88 -5.04 22.77
CA THR A 87 -1.59 -6.37 22.21
C THR A 87 -2.82 -7.05 21.59
N ALA A 88 -4.03 -6.80 22.11
CA ALA A 88 -5.25 -7.36 21.57
C ALA A 88 -5.63 -6.68 20.25
N ILE A 89 -5.45 -5.35 20.16
CA ILE A 89 -5.67 -4.61 18.92
C ILE A 89 -4.65 -5.03 17.86
N PHE A 90 -3.37 -5.13 18.22
CA PHE A 90 -2.33 -5.60 17.31
C PHE A 90 -2.63 -7.02 16.79
N ALA A 91 -2.97 -7.96 17.68
CA ALA A 91 -3.31 -9.33 17.31
C ALA A 91 -4.54 -9.39 16.40
N HIS A 92 -5.54 -8.53 16.64
CA HIS A 92 -6.72 -8.43 15.79
C HIS A 92 -6.37 -7.95 14.38
N CYS A 93 -5.59 -6.86 14.26
CA CYS A 93 -5.10 -6.34 12.98
C CYS A 93 -4.27 -7.39 12.22
N ARG A 94 -3.38 -8.09 12.93
CA ARG A 94 -2.56 -9.17 12.35
C ARG A 94 -3.42 -10.30 11.79
N ARG A 95 -4.40 -10.79 12.54
CA ARG A 95 -5.32 -11.84 12.09
C ARG A 95 -6.08 -11.40 10.84
N LEU A 96 -6.61 -10.18 10.82
CA LEU A 96 -7.30 -9.63 9.66
C LEU A 96 -6.39 -9.46 8.44
N ALA A 97 -5.12 -9.08 8.63
CA ALA A 97 -4.16 -9.00 7.53
C ALA A 97 -3.85 -10.37 6.93
N LEU A 98 -3.62 -11.39 7.77
CA LEU A 98 -3.37 -12.77 7.30
C LEU A 98 -4.50 -13.32 6.43
N GLU A 99 -5.75 -13.14 6.86
CA GLU A 99 -6.94 -13.56 6.10
C GLU A 99 -7.21 -12.63 4.89
N GLY A 100 -6.97 -11.34 5.08
CA GLY A 100 -7.36 -10.28 4.16
C GLY A 100 -6.44 -10.13 2.97
N CYS A 101 -5.12 -10.25 3.16
CA CYS A 101 -4.13 -10.18 2.08
C CYS A 101 -4.33 -11.34 1.10
N ALA A 102 -4.58 -12.56 1.61
CA ALA A 102 -4.84 -13.74 0.77
C ALA A 102 -6.11 -13.61 -0.08
N THR A 103 -7.09 -12.81 0.37
CA THR A 103 -8.38 -12.64 -0.31
C THR A 103 -8.52 -11.29 -1.03
N GLY A 104 -7.49 -10.44 -0.99
CA GLY A 104 -7.53 -9.08 -1.51
C GLY A 104 -8.46 -8.12 -0.75
N LYS A 105 -8.92 -8.49 0.46
CA LYS A 105 -9.73 -7.64 1.34
C LYS A 105 -8.88 -6.66 2.15
N VAL A 106 -7.61 -7.00 2.36
CA VAL A 106 -6.60 -6.14 2.96
C VAL A 106 -5.46 -6.00 1.97
N VAL A 107 -4.95 -4.78 1.86
CA VAL A 107 -3.72 -4.49 1.14
C VAL A 107 -2.77 -3.84 2.13
N LEU A 108 -1.62 -4.49 2.36
CA LEU A 108 -0.63 -4.07 3.33
C LEU A 108 0.68 -3.80 2.57
N HIS A 109 1.13 -2.56 2.60
CA HIS A 109 2.34 -2.13 1.91
C HIS A 109 3.40 -1.61 2.87
N GLY A 110 4.65 -1.79 2.50
CA GLY A 110 5.81 -1.16 3.12
C GLY A 110 6.74 -0.54 2.06
N LEU A 111 7.35 0.59 2.39
CA LEU A 111 8.49 1.15 1.67
C LEU A 111 9.74 0.86 2.51
N ARG A 112 10.77 0.25 1.92
CA ARG A 112 12.04 -0.02 2.62
C ARG A 112 13.25 0.38 1.80
N VAL A 113 14.37 0.60 2.51
CA VAL A 113 15.72 0.65 1.95
C VAL A 113 16.57 -0.29 2.78
N GLY A 114 17.09 -1.36 2.17
CA GLY A 114 17.73 -2.43 2.93
C GLY A 114 16.76 -2.99 3.98
N ASP A 115 17.18 -3.05 5.24
CA ASP A 115 16.36 -3.54 6.35
C ASP A 115 15.47 -2.46 7.00
N ASP A 116 15.60 -1.19 6.58
CA ASP A 116 14.88 -0.08 7.18
C ASP A 116 13.54 0.19 6.51
N TRP A 117 12.46 0.07 7.27
CA TRP A 117 11.12 0.48 6.84
C TRP A 117 10.95 2.00 6.96
N ILE A 118 10.75 2.67 5.82
CA ILE A 118 10.55 4.11 5.70
C ILE A 118 9.08 4.50 5.93
N ALA A 119 8.16 3.67 5.43
CA ALA A 119 6.72 3.92 5.52
C ALA A 119 5.95 2.60 5.48
N THR A 120 4.78 2.57 6.11
CA THR A 120 3.86 1.45 6.02
C THR A 120 2.42 1.93 5.87
N SER A 121 1.58 1.11 5.24
CA SER A 121 0.15 1.38 5.11
C SER A 121 -0.70 0.12 5.16
N TYR A 122 -1.77 0.18 5.94
CA TYR A 122 -2.82 -0.83 6.02
C TYR A 122 -4.08 -0.27 5.34
N CYS A 123 -4.56 -0.96 4.32
CA CYS A 123 -5.73 -0.55 3.56
C CYS A 123 -6.80 -1.66 3.56
N LEU A 124 -8.07 -1.25 3.66
CA LEU A 124 -9.22 -2.11 3.46
C LEU A 124 -9.72 -1.98 2.02
N CYS A 125 -10.08 -3.12 1.42
CA CYS A 125 -10.59 -3.18 0.07
C CYS A 125 -12.03 -3.67 0.05
N HIS A 126 -12.94 -2.87 -0.50
CA HIS A 126 -14.35 -3.24 -0.64
C HIS A 126 -14.92 -2.71 -1.96
N LYS A 127 -15.53 -3.61 -2.75
CA LYS A 127 -16.20 -3.27 -4.04
C LYS A 127 -15.32 -2.41 -4.98
N GLY A 128 -14.04 -2.72 -5.07
CA GLY A 128 -13.08 -2.00 -5.91
C GLY A 128 -12.61 -0.64 -5.35
N VAL A 129 -13.01 -0.30 -4.12
CA VAL A 129 -12.53 0.88 -3.39
C VAL A 129 -11.46 0.44 -2.39
N ILE A 130 -10.35 1.19 -2.37
CA ILE A 130 -9.27 1.03 -1.40
C ILE A 130 -9.35 2.18 -0.40
N THR A 131 -9.47 1.87 0.89
CA THR A 131 -9.52 2.84 1.99
C THR A 131 -8.32 2.64 2.89
N GLY A 132 -7.42 3.63 2.93
CA GLY A 132 -6.32 3.62 3.89
C GLY A 132 -6.83 3.83 5.31
N THR A 133 -6.58 2.88 6.21
CA THR A 133 -7.06 2.93 7.60
C THR A 133 -5.94 3.24 8.58
N LEU A 134 -4.73 2.71 8.33
CA LEU A 134 -3.54 3.01 9.12
C LEU A 134 -2.39 3.36 8.18
N CYS A 135 -1.64 4.39 8.53
CA CYS A 135 -0.38 4.71 7.90
C CYS A 135 0.63 5.17 8.95
N SER A 136 1.90 4.94 8.66
CA SER A 136 2.99 5.47 9.44
C SER A 136 4.20 5.73 8.57
N LEU A 137 5.00 6.69 9.02
CA LEU A 137 6.26 7.08 8.43
C LEU A 137 7.29 6.96 9.54
N ASP A 138 8.45 6.43 9.20
CA ASP A 138 9.60 6.51 10.09
C ASP A 138 10.11 7.95 10.17
N GLU A 139 10.65 8.31 11.34
CA GLU A 139 11.19 9.65 11.59
C GLU A 139 12.71 9.74 11.37
N GLY A 140 13.34 8.69 10.84
CA GLY A 140 14.77 8.59 10.60
C GLY A 140 15.26 9.29 9.34
N HIS A 141 16.37 8.78 8.80
CA HIS A 141 17.18 9.43 7.75
C HIS A 141 16.45 9.77 6.45
N TYR A 142 15.33 9.09 6.17
CA TYR A 142 14.52 9.29 4.97
C TYR A 142 13.31 10.20 5.21
N LYS A 143 13.17 10.78 6.42
CA LYS A 143 12.12 11.75 6.72
C LYS A 143 12.29 12.95 5.79
N LYS A 144 11.23 13.27 5.06
CA LYS A 144 11.20 14.48 4.24
C LYS A 144 11.12 15.70 5.17
N HIS A 145 12.21 16.44 5.29
CA HIS A 145 12.17 17.78 5.86
C HIS A 145 11.22 18.63 5.02
N SER A 146 10.19 19.18 5.66
CA SER A 146 9.21 20.07 5.03
C SER A 146 9.81 21.45 4.87
#